data_AF-A0A643K330-F1
#
_entry.id   AF-A0A643K330-F1
#
_cell.length_a   1.000
_cell.length_b   1.000
_cell.length_c   1.000
_cell.angle_alpha   90.00
_cell.angle_beta   90.00
_cell.angle_gamma   90.00
#
_symmetry.space_group_name_H-M   'P 1'
#
loop_
_entity.id
_entity.type
_entity.pdbx_description
1 polymer ?
#
loop_
_entity_poly.entity_id
_entity_poly.type
_entity_poly.pdbx_seq_one_letter_code
_entity_poly.pdbx_strand_id
1 'polypeptide(L)' 'MVKEIVCRDAGYDCDFEIRSESEDEMIRYVKEHVQNVHGVGMSSDDIRGAMKTV' A
#
# COMPACT_ATOMS: atom_id res chain seq x y z
N MET A 1 1.72 -6.81 -14.81
CA MET A 1 2.76 -5.81 -14.47
C MET A 1 2.88 -5.83 -12.97
N VAL A 2 4.10 -5.86 -12.44
CA VAL A 2 4.29 -5.84 -10.98
C VAL A 2 4.03 -4.43 -10.48
N LYS A 3 3.32 -4.33 -9.37
CA LYS A 3 3.11 -3.09 -8.62
C LYS A 3 3.94 -3.13 -7.35
N GLU A 4 4.33 -1.96 -6.88
CA GLU A 4 5.02 -1.75 -5.61
C GLU A 4 4.36 -0.61 -4.83
N ILE A 5 4.29 -0.77 -3.50
CA ILE A 5 4.04 0.32 -2.55
C ILE A 5 5.13 0.29 -1.48
N VAL A 6 5.69 1.46 -1.19
CA VAL A 6 6.64 1.68 -0.10
C VAL A 6 6.04 2.75 0.81
N CYS A 7 5.80 2.44 2.09
CA CYS A 7 5.14 3.35 3.02
C CYS A 7 5.93 4.65 3.25
N ARG A 8 7.27 4.58 3.26
CA ARG A 8 8.14 5.77 3.33
C ARG A 8 7.88 6.74 2.18
N ASP A 9 7.62 6.24 0.97
CA ASP A 9 7.32 7.09 -0.18
C ASP A 9 5.95 7.76 -0.08
N ALA A 10 5.03 7.18 0.69
CA ALA A 10 3.73 7.76 1.01
C ALA A 10 3.78 8.75 2.19
N GLY A 11 4.98 9.00 2.77
CA GLY A 11 5.18 9.96 3.85
C GLY A 11 4.98 9.40 5.26
N TYR A 12 4.84 8.08 5.42
CA TYR A 12 4.81 7.42 6.72
C TYR A 12 6.23 7.05 7.17
N ASP A 13 6.55 7.22 8.45
CA ASP A 13 7.78 6.66 9.02
C ASP A 13 7.59 5.15 9.29
N CYS A 14 7.58 4.36 8.22
CA CYS A 14 7.33 2.92 8.25
C CYS A 14 8.13 2.19 7.16
N ASP A 15 8.82 1.12 7.54
CA ASP A 15 9.62 0.26 6.64
C ASP A 15 8.80 -0.77 5.86
N PHE A 16 7.46 -0.67 5.87
CA PHE A 16 6.63 -1.59 5.10
C PHE A 16 6.77 -1.34 3.60
N GLU A 17 7.09 -2.40 2.88
CA GLU A 17 7.13 -2.46 1.43
C GLU A 17 6.38 -3.71 0.95
N ILE A 18 5.64 -3.57 -0.15
CA ILE A 18 4.93 -4.69 -0.76
C ILE A 18 5.03 -4.63 -2.27
N ARG A 19 5.30 -5.79 -2.89
CA ARG A 19 5.25 -5.99 -4.34
C ARG A 19 4.27 -7.08 -4.68
N SER A 20 3.43 -6.85 -5.68
CA SER A 20 2.49 -7.86 -6.16
C SER A 20 2.12 -7.64 -7.62
N GLU A 21 1.82 -8.72 -8.32
CA GLU A 21 1.22 -8.67 -9.66
C GLU A 21 -0.30 -8.46 -9.60
N SER A 22 -0.91 -8.62 -8.43
CA SER A 22 -2.35 -8.48 -8.19
C SER A 22 -2.65 -7.21 -7.39
N GLU A 23 -3.30 -6.26 -8.05
CA GLU A 23 -3.73 -5.00 -7.41
C GLU A 23 -4.75 -5.26 -6.30
N ASP A 24 -5.68 -6.20 -6.49
CA ASP A 24 -6.69 -6.55 -5.48
C ASP A 24 -6.07 -7.12 -4.20
N GLU A 25 -5.07 -7.99 -4.33
CA GLU A 25 -4.34 -8.51 -3.16
C GLU A 25 -3.57 -7.40 -2.47
N MET A 26 -2.85 -6.58 -3.24
CA MET A 26 -2.11 -5.44 -2.70
C MET A 26 -3.02 -4.50 -1.91
N ILE A 27 -4.19 -4.15 -2.45
CA ILE A 27 -5.16 -3.28 -1.76
C ILE A 27 -5.61 -3.90 -0.43
N ARG A 28 -5.87 -5.21 -0.38
CA ARG A 28 -6.27 -5.89 0.86
C ARG A 28 -5.17 -5.80 1.92
N TYR A 29 -3.94 -6.15 1.56
CA TYR A 29 -2.80 -6.12 2.48
C TYR A 29 -2.49 -4.71 2.97
N VAL A 30 -2.49 -3.72 2.08
CA VAL A 30 -2.22 -2.33 2.46
C VAL A 30 -3.32 -1.80 3.37
N LYS A 31 -4.60 -2.11 3.11
CA LYS A 31 -5.71 -1.73 4.02
C LYS A 31 -5.54 -2.31 5.42
N GLU A 32 -5.22 -3.59 5.51
CA GLU A 32 -4.97 -4.23 6.81
C GLU A 32 -3.77 -3.59 7.52
N HIS A 33 -2.69 -3.31 6.79
CA HIS A 33 -1.50 -2.68 7.33
C HIS A 33 -1.80 -1.28 7.89
N VAL A 34 -2.43 -0.39 7.10
CA VAL A 34 -2.69 0.99 7.54
C VAL A 34 -3.68 1.03 8.71
N GLN A 35 -4.64 0.09 8.76
CA GLN A 35 -5.56 -0.02 9.88
C GLN A 35 -4.86 -0.50 11.15
N ASN A 36 -4.02 -1.55 11.06
CA ASN A 36 -3.43 -2.18 12.24
C ASN A 36 -2.16 -1.47 12.76
N VAL A 37 -1.37 -0.89 11.86
CA VAL A 37 -0.08 -0.25 12.20
C VAL A 37 -0.23 1.25 12.40
N HIS A 38 -1.04 1.90 11.58
CA HIS A 38 -1.20 3.36 11.61
C HIS A 38 -2.52 3.82 12.22
N GLY A 39 -3.48 2.91 12.46
CA GLY A 39 -4.79 3.27 13.00
C GLY A 39 -5.61 4.15 12.05
N VAL A 40 -5.25 4.18 10.75
CA VAL A 40 -5.92 4.99 9.73
C VAL A 40 -6.62 4.09 8.71
N GLY A 41 -7.71 4.58 8.14
CA GLY A 41 -8.36 3.94 6.99
C GLY A 41 -7.94 4.63 5.70
N MET A 42 -7.66 3.86 4.66
CA MET A 42 -7.45 4.37 3.30
C MET A 42 -8.47 3.76 2.34
N SER A 43 -8.94 4.56 1.37
CA SER A 43 -9.77 4.06 0.29
C SER A 43 -8.95 3.19 -0.67
N SER A 44 -9.63 2.35 -1.44
CA SER A 44 -8.96 1.60 -2.52
C SER A 44 -8.30 2.53 -3.53
N ASP A 45 -8.90 3.70 -3.80
CA ASP A 45 -8.38 4.67 -4.76
C ASP A 45 -7.14 5.40 -4.25
N ASP A 46 -7.07 5.71 -2.95
CA ASP A 46 -5.86 6.26 -2.32
C ASP A 46 -4.68 5.27 -2.47
N ILE A 47 -4.96 3.99 -2.23
CA ILE A 47 -3.95 2.93 -2.33
C ILE A 47 -3.50 2.76 -3.78
N ARG A 48 -4.42 2.79 -4.75
CA ARG A 48 -4.06 2.77 -6.19
C ARG A 48 -3.20 3.96 -6.59
N GLY A 49 -3.46 5.14 -6.03
CA GLY A 49 -2.65 6.34 -6.25
C GLY A 49 -1.20 6.20 -5.74
N ALA A 50 -0.98 5.37 -4.71
CA ALA A 50 0.34 5.09 -4.16
C ALA A 50 1.12 4.00 -4.92
N MET A 51 0.45 3.21 -5.79
CA MET A 51 1.08 2.12 -6.52
C MET A 51 2.04 2.63 -7.59
N LYS A 52 3.25 2.08 -7.60
CA LYS A 52 4.24 2.28 -8.66
C LYS A 52 4.33 1.02 -9.50
N THR A 53 4.36 1.17 -10.83
CA THR A 53 4.68 0.05 -11.72
C THR A 53 6.18 -0.16 -11.73
N VAL A 54 6.63 -1.40 -11.54
CA VAL A 54 8.04 -1.79 -11.54
C VAL A 54 8.30 -2.94 -12.51
#